data_AF-A0A455SML7-F1
#
_entry.id   AF-A0A455SML7-F1
#
_cell.length_a   1.000
_cell.length_b   1.000
_cell.length_c   1.000
_cell.angle_alpha   90.00
_cell.angle_beta   90.00
_cell.angle_gamma   90.00
#
_symmetry.space_group_name_H-M   'P 1'
#
loop_
_entity.id
_entity.type
_entity.pdbx_description
1 polymer ?
#
loop_
_entity_poly.entity_id
_entity_poly.type
_entity_poly.pdbx_seq_one_letter_code
_entity_poly.pdbx_strand_id
1 'polypeptide(L)' 'MIAAQIPADPLHTQGRVGHPVHGVELRIVDEECSSLEFGEVGMIEVRTPAMFLGCFQKLEKTAEAL' A
#
# COMPACT_ATOMS: atom_id res chain seq x y z
N MET A 1 -21.10 1.11 4.73
CA MET A 1 -20.33 1.95 3.78
C MET A 1 -19.49 2.90 4.60
N ILE A 2 -18.25 2.55 4.93
CA ILE A 2 -17.35 3.45 5.67
C ILE A 2 -16.66 4.30 4.61
N ALA A 3 -17.17 5.51 4.36
CA ALA A 3 -16.48 6.49 3.55
C ALA A 3 -15.38 7.13 4.41
N ALA A 4 -14.14 6.70 4.22
CA ALA A 4 -12.99 7.42 4.76
C ALA A 4 -12.81 8.68 3.91
N GLN A 5 -13.33 9.81 4.39
CA GLN A 5 -13.08 11.11 3.78
C GLN A 5 -11.64 11.50 4.13
N ILE A 6 -10.69 11.12 3.28
CA ILE A 6 -9.31 11.61 3.34
C ILE A 6 -9.36 13.10 2.94
N PRO A 7 -8.73 14.02 3.69
CA PRO A 7 -8.68 15.42 3.31
C PRO A 7 -8.13 15.55 1.89
N ALA A 8 -8.76 16.39 1.06
CA ALA A 8 -8.40 16.53 -0.35
C ALA A 8 -6.92 16.91 -0.49
N ASP A 9 -6.12 16.00 -1.03
CA ASP A 9 -4.71 16.27 -1.36
C ASP A 9 -4.67 17.29 -2.51
N PRO A 10 -4.08 18.48 -2.32
CA PRO A 10 -3.95 19.48 -3.38
C PRO A 10 -3.14 19.00 -4.60
N LEU A 11 -2.43 17.87 -4.50
CA LEU A 11 -1.72 17.21 -5.61
C LEU A 11 -2.55 16.12 -6.30
N HIS A 12 -3.81 15.93 -5.90
CA HIS A 12 -4.69 14.89 -6.45
C HIS A 12 -5.01 15.16 -7.93
N THR A 13 -4.17 14.61 -8.81
CA THR A 13 -4.43 14.55 -10.24
C THR A 13 -5.43 13.41 -10.48
N GLN A 14 -6.52 13.69 -11.20
CA GLN A 14 -7.49 12.67 -11.60
C GLN A 14 -6.77 11.44 -12.19
N GLY A 15 -7.05 10.24 -11.64
CA GLY A 15 -6.42 8.98 -12.06
C GLY A 15 -5.17 8.57 -11.27
N ARG A 16 -4.75 9.29 -10.22
CA ARG A 16 -3.65 8.90 -9.34
C ARG A 16 -4.16 8.56 -7.95
N VAL A 17 -3.53 7.59 -7.30
CA VAL A 17 -3.87 7.15 -5.93
C VAL A 17 -3.37 8.13 -4.86
N GLY A 18 -2.34 8.93 -5.17
CA GLY A 18 -1.74 9.92 -4.26
C GLY A 18 -0.41 9.45 -3.66
N HIS A 19 0.06 10.15 -2.63
CA HIS A 19 1.30 9.84 -1.91
C HIS A 19 1.02 9.02 -0.64
N PRO A 20 2.00 8.23 -0.15
CA PRO A 20 1.85 7.53 1.12
C PRO A 20 1.65 8.53 2.27
N VAL A 21 0.88 8.12 3.26
CA VAL A 21 0.70 8.88 4.51
C VAL A 21 1.97 8.78 5.38
N HIS A 22 2.12 9.70 6.33
CA HIS A 22 3.28 9.72 7.23
C HIS A 22 3.53 8.36 7.91
N GLY A 23 4.78 7.89 7.84
CA GLY A 23 5.20 6.60 8.40
C GLY A 23 4.95 5.40 7.50
N VAL A 24 4.33 5.56 6.32
CA VAL A 24 4.21 4.51 5.31
C VAL A 24 5.31 4.66 4.27
N GLU A 25 6.08 3.61 4.05
CA GLU A 25 7.07 3.51 2.98
C GLU A 25 6.51 2.61 1.86
N LEU A 26 6.74 3.01 0.62
CA LEU A 26 6.29 2.30 -0.59
C LEU A 26 7.47 2.12 -1.54
N ARG A 27 7.56 0.95 -2.16
CA ARG A 27 8.40 0.72 -3.35
C ARG A 27 7.70 -0.19 -4.35
N ILE A 28 8.15 -0.14 -5.60
CA ILE A 28 7.67 -1.03 -6.67
C ILE A 28 8.71 -2.13 -6.86
N VAL A 29 8.26 -3.37 -6.93
CA VAL A 29 9.12 -4.55 -7.07
C VAL A 29 8.66 -5.48 -8.20
N ASP A 30 9.58 -6.29 -8.70
CA ASP A 30 9.27 -7.41 -9.61
C ASP A 30 8.74 -8.64 -8.85
N GLU A 31 8.54 -9.75 -9.56
CA GLU A 31 8.10 -11.03 -8.99
C GLU A 31 9.13 -11.67 -8.04
N GLU A 32 10.40 -11.25 -8.10
CA GLU A 32 11.49 -11.72 -7.26
C GLU A 32 11.73 -10.78 -6.05
N CYS A 33 10.85 -9.81 -5.81
CA CYS A 33 10.94 -8.78 -4.78
C CYS A 33 12.15 -7.82 -4.93
N SER A 34 12.71 -7.70 -6.14
CA SER A 34 13.76 -6.72 -6.45
C SER A 34 13.14 -5.37 -6.80
N SER A 35 13.78 -4.28 -6.37
CA SER A 35 13.26 -2.92 -6.60
C SER A 35 13.38 -2.53 -8.07
N LEU A 36 12.27 -2.04 -8.63
CA LEU A 36 12.18 -1.54 -10.01
C LEU A 36 12.46 -0.04 -10.10
N GLU A 37 12.83 0.43 -11.29
CA GLU A 37 13.09 1.85 -11.52
C GLU A 37 11.79 2.67 -11.61
N PHE A 38 11.92 3.99 -11.48
CA PHE A 38 10.76 4.87 -11.53
C PHE A 38 10.11 4.85 -12.93
N GLY A 39 8.80 4.57 -12.97
CA GLY A 39 8.03 4.49 -14.21
C GLY A 39 7.81 3.06 -14.71
N GLU A 40 8.46 2.07 -14.10
CA GLU A 40 8.19 0.66 -14.38
C GLU A 40 6.95 0.17 -13.62
N VAL A 41 6.25 -0.79 -14.22
CA VAL A 41 5.04 -1.40 -13.63
C VAL A 41 5.45 -2.66 -12.90
N GLY A 42 5.02 -2.78 -11.65
CA GLY A 42 5.29 -3.94 -10.81
C GLY A 42 4.35 -4.03 -9.62
N MET A 43 4.73 -4.87 -8.66
CA MET A 43 3.98 -5.10 -7.44
C MET A 43 4.33 -4.01 -6.41
N ILE A 44 3.32 -3.55 -5.65
CA ILE A 44 3.53 -2.56 -4.59
C ILE A 44 3.90 -3.27 -3.30
N GLU A 45 5.10 -2.99 -2.80
CA GLU A 45 5.50 -3.39 -1.46
C GLU A 45 5.28 -2.22 -0.49
N VAL A 46 4.57 -2.49 0.60
CA VAL A 46 4.17 -1.48 1.58
C VAL A 46 4.76 -1.84 2.93
N ARG A 47 5.53 -0.92 3.52
CA ARG A 47 5.98 -1.03 4.91
C ARG A 47 5.26 0.02 5.75
N THR A 48 4.55 -0.42 6.79
CA THR A 48 3.85 0.49 7.70
C THR A 48 4.10 0.12 9.16
N PRO A 49 4.04 1.08 10.09
CA PRO A 49 4.09 0.80 11.53
C PRO A 49 2.82 0.11 12.02
N ALA A 50 1.73 0.14 11.24
CA ALA A 50 0.51 -0.57 11.55
C ALA A 50 0.69 -2.04 11.11
N MET A 51 1.13 -2.87 12.04
CA MET A 51 1.17 -4.31 11.85
C MET A 51 -0.26 -4.78 11.52
N PHE A 52 -0.44 -5.38 10.35
CA PHE A 52 -1.73 -5.88 9.87
C PHE A 52 -2.43 -6.66 11.01
N LEU A 53 -3.61 -6.23 11.44
CA LEU A 53 -4.41 -6.93 12.46
C LEU A 53 -5.00 -8.27 11.94
N GLY A 54 -4.68 -8.64 10.70
CA GLY A 54 -5.14 -9.83 10.00
C GLY A 54 -6.27 -9.58 9.02
N CYS A 55 -6.52 -10.57 8.16
CA CYS A 55 -7.70 -10.61 7.33
C CYS A 55 -8.91 -10.96 8.20
N PHE A 56 -9.86 -10.03 8.30
CA PHE A 56 -11.09 -10.23 9.08
C PHE A 56 -11.81 -11.53 8.67
N GLN A 57 -12.05 -12.41 9.65
CA GLN A 57 -12.62 -13.76 9.49
C GLN A 57 -11.81 -14.76 8.63
N LYS A 58 -10.53 -14.47 8.34
CA LYS A 58 -9.59 -15.40 7.70
C LYS A 58 -8.25 -15.39 8.44
N LEU A 59 -8.19 -16.13 9.54
CA LEU A 59 -6.97 -16.34 10.32
C LEU A 59 -5.83 -16.95 9.47
N GLU A 60 -6.16 -17.86 8.55
CA GLU A 60 -5.18 -18.55 7.70
C GLU A 60 -4.43 -17.56 6.80
N LYS A 61 -5.12 -16.59 6.21
CA LYS A 61 -4.52 -15.54 5.37
C LYS A 61 -3.79 -14.45 6.16
N THR A 62 -3.95 -14.44 7.48
CA THR A 62 -3.23 -13.53 8.37
C THR A 62 -1.82 -14.04 8.62
N ALA A 63 -1.63 -15.37 8.72
CA ALA A 63 -0.31 -15.97 8.94
C ALA A 63 0.62 -15.84 7.72
N GLU A 64 0.07 -15.79 6.50
CA GLU A 64 0.84 -15.58 5.26
C GLU A 64 1.27 -14.11 5.05
N ALA A 65 0.67 -13.17 5.79
CA ALA A 65 0.87 -11.73 5.64
C ALA A 65 1.60 -11.06 6.83
N LEU A 66 1.90 -11.82 7.89
CA LEU A 66 2.76 -11.44 9.02
C LEU A 66 4.22 -11.82 8.71
#